data_AF-A0A927MR26-F1
#
_entry.id   AF-A0A927MR26-F1
#
_cell.length_a   1.000
_cell.length_b   1.000
_cell.length_c   1.000
_cell.angle_alpha   90.00
_cell.angle_beta   90.00
_cell.angle_gamma   90.00
#
_symmetry.space_group_name_H-M   'P 1'
#
loop_
_entity.id
_entity.type
_entity.pdbx_description
1 polymer ?
#
loop_
_entity_poly.entity_id
_entity_poly.type
_entity_poly.pdbx_seq_one_letter_code
_entity_poly.pdbx_strand_id
1 'polypeptide(L)'
;MTQPGATASGTDDTVGDQDAMTPAAARRVLATACGQVNLDPSGELIRIGSNAVFRLRTPVIVRIAQGRDVAESASRQVEVARWLQSADYPATRALEVDQPVHTGGGVATFWESLSEGENYAPISQVADLIRRLHQLDAPPSLHLPTFKAFDRIMSRLAAAGDVLTAGERTFP
;
A
#
# COMPACT_ATOMS: atom_id res chain seq x y z
N MET A 1 -32.56 -33.03 44.31
CA MET A 1 -31.18 -33.56 44.50
C MET A 1 -30.57 -33.63 43.12
N THR A 2 -29.54 -32.90 42.69
CA THR A 2 -28.57 -31.99 43.33
C THR A 2 -27.89 -31.21 42.19
N GLN A 3 -27.75 -29.89 42.31
CA GLN A 3 -26.65 -29.13 41.68
C GLN A 3 -25.60 -28.86 42.79
N PRO A 4 -24.30 -28.75 42.48
CA PRO A 4 -23.66 -27.50 41.96
C PRO A 4 -22.58 -27.81 40.88
N GLY A 5 -21.93 -26.91 40.13
CA GLY A 5 -21.65 -25.48 40.19
C GLY A 5 -20.13 -25.25 39.99
N ALA A 6 -19.73 -24.23 39.19
CA ALA A 6 -18.40 -23.59 38.97
C ALA A 6 -17.87 -23.72 37.51
N THR A 7 -17.96 -22.71 36.62
CA THR A 7 -17.33 -21.35 36.50
C THR A 7 -15.97 -21.31 35.79
N ALA A 8 -15.86 -20.32 34.89
CA ALA A 8 -14.69 -19.80 34.15
C ALA A 8 -14.24 -20.67 32.95
N SER A 9 -13.87 -20.16 31.79
CA SER A 9 -13.66 -18.81 31.24
C SER A 9 -13.73 -19.03 29.71
N GLY A 10 -14.43 -18.22 28.92
CA GLY A 10 -13.91 -16.92 28.55
C GLY A 10 -12.59 -17.07 27.78
N THR A 11 -12.64 -17.52 26.53
CA THR A 11 -11.61 -17.22 25.53
C THR A 11 -12.33 -16.70 24.30
N ASP A 12 -12.49 -15.38 24.32
CA ASP A 12 -12.66 -14.56 23.14
C ASP A 12 -11.43 -14.77 22.27
N ASP A 13 -11.51 -15.66 21.28
CA ASP A 13 -10.48 -15.84 20.27
C ASP A 13 -10.55 -14.68 19.27
N THR A 14 -10.20 -13.49 19.74
CA THR A 14 -9.77 -12.37 18.89
C THR A 14 -8.34 -12.66 18.42
N VAL A 15 -8.20 -13.59 17.46
CA VAL A 15 -7.01 -13.64 16.61
C VAL A 15 -7.03 -12.37 15.77
N GLY A 16 -6.27 -11.39 16.24
CA GLY A 16 -6.40 -9.99 15.86
C GLY A 16 -6.23 -9.71 14.36
N ASP A 17 -7.28 -9.09 13.81
CA ASP A 17 -7.26 -8.19 12.65
C ASP A 17 -6.47 -6.89 12.94
N GLN A 18 -5.40 -6.97 13.75
CA GLN A 18 -4.71 -5.82 14.34
C GLN A 18 -3.77 -5.09 13.35
N ASP A 19 -3.61 -5.62 12.13
CA ASP A 19 -2.83 -5.00 11.04
C ASP A 19 -3.71 -4.39 9.93
N ALA A 20 -5.04 -4.45 10.04
CA ALA A 20 -5.93 -3.84 9.06
C ALA A 20 -6.00 -2.32 9.26
N MET A 21 -5.59 -1.58 8.24
CA MET A 21 -5.66 -0.13 8.26
C MET A 21 -7.11 0.34 8.35
N THR A 22 -7.47 1.01 9.44
CA THR A 22 -8.82 1.57 9.63
C THR A 22 -8.92 2.98 9.04
N PRO A 23 -10.11 3.43 8.57
CA PRO A 23 -10.28 4.78 8.05
C PRO A 23 -9.89 5.87 9.05
N ALA A 24 -10.21 5.67 10.34
CA ALA A 24 -9.89 6.62 11.40
C ALA A 24 -8.38 6.70 11.66
N ALA A 25 -7.67 5.57 11.68
CA ALA A 25 -6.20 5.57 11.81
C ALA A 25 -5.54 6.24 10.60
N ALA A 26 -6.00 5.89 9.38
CA ALA A 26 -5.50 6.48 8.15
C ALA A 26 -5.71 8.01 8.10
N ARG A 27 -6.84 8.53 8.59
CA ARG A 27 -7.08 9.98 8.69
C ARG A 27 -6.14 10.68 9.68
N ARG A 28 -5.77 10.03 10.79
CA ARG A 28 -4.77 10.59 11.73
C ARG A 28 -3.37 10.66 11.11
N VAL A 29 -2.99 9.61 10.37
CA VAL A 29 -1.74 9.59 9.60
C VAL A 29 -1.77 10.69 8.53
N LEU A 30 -2.87 10.83 7.78
CA LEU A 30 -3.04 11.88 6.78
C LEU A 30 -2.83 13.28 7.36
N ALA A 31 -3.50 13.60 8.48
CA ALA A 31 -3.39 14.90 9.15
C ALA A 31 -1.95 15.20 9.58
N THR A 32 -1.29 14.21 10.18
CA THR A 32 0.10 14.35 10.63
C THR A 32 1.04 14.54 9.45
N ALA A 33 0.90 13.73 8.39
CA ALA A 33 1.77 13.78 7.23
C ALA A 33 1.62 15.10 6.47
N CYS A 34 0.37 15.54 6.23
CA CYS A 34 0.11 16.80 5.53
C CYS A 34 0.65 18.00 6.31
N GLY A 35 0.55 17.98 7.64
CA GLY A 35 1.13 19.02 8.50
C GLY A 35 2.66 19.14 8.36
N GLN A 36 3.37 18.02 8.20
CA GLN A 36 4.84 18.03 8.01
C GLN A 36 5.28 18.61 6.66
N VAL A 37 4.44 18.53 5.63
CA VAL A 37 4.73 19.04 4.28
C VAL A 37 3.92 20.28 3.92
N ASN A 38 3.29 20.93 4.89
CA ASN A 38 2.48 22.15 4.73
C ASN A 38 1.31 22.03 3.73
N LEU A 39 0.62 20.88 3.75
CA LEU A 39 -0.60 20.65 2.96
C LEU A 39 -1.84 20.62 3.86
N ASP A 40 -3.00 20.99 3.31
CA ASP A 40 -4.30 20.79 3.96
C ASP A 40 -4.71 19.31 3.86
N PRO A 41 -4.94 18.59 4.97
CA PRO A 41 -5.37 17.20 4.96
C PRO A 41 -6.83 17.00 4.54
N SER A 42 -7.57 18.06 4.23
CA SER A 42 -8.96 17.94 3.79
C SER A 42 -9.05 17.19 2.45
N GLY A 43 -9.87 16.13 2.45
CA GLY A 43 -9.95 15.22 1.33
C GLY A 43 -10.86 14.02 1.57
N GLU A 44 -11.10 13.28 0.50
CA GLU A 44 -11.91 12.07 0.49
C GLU A 44 -11.03 10.81 0.49
N LEU A 45 -11.54 9.75 1.12
CA LEU A 45 -10.91 8.43 1.10
C LEU A 45 -11.40 7.71 -0.15
N ILE A 46 -10.49 7.41 -1.08
CA ILE A 46 -10.79 6.73 -2.35
C ILE A 46 -10.82 5.23 -2.16
N ARG A 47 -9.86 4.71 -1.39
CA ARG A 47 -9.68 3.28 -1.19
C ARG A 47 -9.05 3.00 0.16
N ILE A 48 -9.47 1.89 0.77
CA ILE A 48 -8.82 1.30 1.94
C ILE A 48 -8.57 -0.20 1.72
N GLY A 49 -7.47 -0.71 2.28
CA GLY A 49 -7.01 -2.08 2.12
C GLY A 49 -5.59 -2.20 2.66
N SER A 50 -4.67 -2.83 1.90
CA SER A 50 -3.23 -2.81 2.28
C SER A 50 -2.63 -1.42 2.33
N ASN A 51 -3.21 -0.46 1.60
CA ASN A 51 -2.89 0.96 1.68
C ASN A 51 -4.20 1.75 1.77
N ALA A 52 -4.18 2.89 2.45
CA ALA A 52 -5.22 3.91 2.31
C ALA A 52 -4.81 4.92 1.23
N VAL A 53 -5.75 5.31 0.37
CA VAL A 53 -5.54 6.30 -0.69
C VAL A 53 -6.52 7.43 -0.50
N PHE A 54 -6.01 8.65 -0.27
CA PHE A 54 -6.80 9.86 -0.14
C PHE A 54 -6.59 10.75 -1.35
N ARG A 55 -7.66 11.42 -1.77
CA ARG A 55 -7.59 12.57 -2.68
C ARG A 55 -7.84 13.83 -1.87
N LEU A 56 -6.87 14.74 -1.84
CA LEU A 56 -7.03 16.03 -1.19
C LEU A 56 -7.97 16.93 -2.00
N ARG A 57 -8.38 18.06 -1.42
CA ARG A 57 -9.10 19.12 -2.18
C ARG A 57 -8.21 19.82 -3.20
N THR A 58 -6.89 19.78 -2.99
CA THR A 58 -5.88 20.12 -3.98
C THR A 58 -5.63 18.91 -4.90
N PRO A 59 -5.02 19.08 -6.08
CA PRO A 59 -4.76 17.97 -7.02
C PRO A 59 -3.62 17.05 -6.55
N VAL A 60 -3.78 16.47 -5.35
CA VAL A 60 -2.80 15.62 -4.68
C VAL A 60 -3.47 14.33 -4.20
N ILE A 61 -2.81 13.21 -4.50
CA ILE A 61 -3.12 11.90 -3.95
C ILE A 61 -2.13 11.58 -2.85
N VAL A 62 -2.64 11.17 -1.68
CA VAL A 62 -1.83 10.70 -0.56
C VAL A 62 -2.03 9.20 -0.40
N ARG A 63 -0.95 8.43 -0.47
CA ARG A 63 -0.95 6.98 -0.26
C ARG A 63 -0.29 6.68 1.08
N ILE A 64 -1.03 6.00 1.95
CA ILE A 64 -0.60 5.66 3.30
C ILE A 64 -0.47 4.15 3.39
N ALA A 65 0.70 3.70 3.85
CA ALA A 65 1.02 2.32 4.13
C ALA A 65 1.33 2.13 5.63
N GLN A 66 1.04 0.95 6.17
CA GLN A 66 1.33 0.58 7.55
C GLN A 66 1.91 -0.85 7.57
N GLY A 67 2.80 -1.12 8.53
CA GLY A 67 3.41 -2.44 8.72
C GLY A 67 4.94 -2.40 8.67
N ARG A 68 5.54 -3.60 8.62
CA ARG A 68 6.99 -3.75 8.48
C ARG A 68 7.44 -3.42 7.05
N ASP A 69 8.63 -2.85 6.92
CA ASP A 69 9.32 -2.56 5.65
C ASP A 69 8.59 -1.59 4.69
N VAL A 70 7.52 -0.95 5.13
CA VAL A 70 6.75 -0.01 4.31
C VAL A 70 7.53 1.27 3.98
N ALA A 71 8.46 1.67 4.84
CA ALA A 71 9.31 2.84 4.62
C ALA A 71 10.22 2.66 3.41
N GLU A 72 10.98 1.56 3.38
CA GLU A 72 11.89 1.25 2.27
C GLU A 72 11.12 1.07 0.95
N SER A 73 9.97 0.38 1.02
CA SER A 73 9.09 0.24 -0.14
C SER A 73 8.55 1.59 -0.63
N ALA A 74 8.19 2.50 0.28
CA ALA A 74 7.71 3.84 -0.06
C ALA A 74 8.81 4.70 -0.68
N SER A 75 10.02 4.71 -0.12
CA SER A 75 11.19 5.40 -0.70
C SER A 75 11.46 4.91 -2.11
N ARG A 76 11.50 3.58 -2.30
CA ARG A 76 11.72 2.97 -3.62
C ARG A 76 10.63 3.36 -4.63
N GLN A 77 9.36 3.43 -4.21
CA GLN A 77 8.27 3.88 -5.08
C GLN A 77 8.48 5.33 -5.56
N VAL A 78 8.91 6.23 -4.66
CA VAL A 78 9.21 7.63 -5.00
C VAL A 78 10.41 7.70 -5.95
N GLU A 79 11.48 6.96 -5.68
CA GLU A 79 12.66 6.89 -6.54
C GLU A 79 12.34 6.38 -7.94
N VAL A 80 11.56 5.30 -8.05
CA VAL A 80 11.09 4.76 -9.34
C VAL A 80 10.30 5.82 -10.10
N ALA A 81 9.37 6.52 -9.44
CA ALA A 81 8.55 7.53 -10.10
C ALA A 81 9.37 8.72 -10.60
N ARG A 82 10.35 9.17 -9.82
CA ARG A 82 11.30 10.23 -10.22
C ARG A 82 12.17 9.79 -11.41
N TRP A 83 12.63 8.54 -11.43
CA TRP A 83 13.34 7.99 -12.59
C TRP A 83 12.45 7.90 -13.83
N LEU A 84 11.22 7.38 -13.71
CA LEU A 84 10.29 7.33 -14.84
C LEU A 84 9.98 8.73 -15.37
N GLN A 85 9.96 9.74 -14.51
CA GLN A 85 9.86 11.14 -14.93
C GLN A 85 11.09 11.63 -15.69
N SER A 86 12.31 11.31 -15.24
CA SER A 86 13.52 11.70 -15.95
C SER A 86 13.66 10.99 -17.30
N ALA A 87 13.05 9.82 -17.47
CA ALA A 87 12.96 9.09 -18.73
C ALA A 87 11.79 9.51 -19.65
N ASP A 88 11.06 10.59 -19.30
CA ASP A 88 9.85 11.05 -19.99
C ASP A 88 8.80 9.93 -20.19
N TYR A 89 8.73 9.01 -19.23
CA TYR A 89 7.77 7.93 -19.23
C TYR A 89 6.47 8.41 -18.56
N PRO A 90 5.28 8.11 -19.13
CA PRO A 90 3.99 8.56 -18.60
C PRO A 90 3.58 7.73 -17.39
N ALA A 91 4.08 8.10 -16.21
CA ALA A 91 3.74 7.53 -14.91
C ALA A 91 3.28 8.62 -13.94
N THR A 92 2.63 8.21 -12.85
CA THR A 92 2.25 9.11 -11.75
C THR A 92 3.47 9.85 -11.20
N ARG A 93 3.36 11.17 -11.06
CA ARG A 93 4.45 12.02 -10.56
C ARG A 93 4.40 12.12 -9.05
N ALA A 94 5.57 11.98 -8.42
CA ALA A 94 5.73 12.23 -6.99
C ALA A 94 5.83 13.74 -6.77
N LEU A 95 5.16 14.25 -5.74
CA LEU A 95 5.24 15.67 -5.40
C LEU A 95 6.66 16.02 -4.92
N GLU A 96 7.14 17.23 -5.23
CA GLU A 96 8.44 17.74 -4.78
C GLU A 96 8.39 18.21 -3.32
N VAL A 97 8.20 17.24 -2.42
CA VAL A 97 8.26 17.39 -0.95
C VAL A 97 9.25 16.38 -0.39
N ASP A 98 9.68 16.59 0.86
CA ASP A 98 10.45 15.58 1.58
C ASP A 98 9.55 14.38 1.88
N GLN A 99 9.82 13.25 1.21
CA GLN A 99 9.01 12.05 1.29
C GLN A 99 9.85 10.78 1.03
N PRO A 100 9.49 9.65 1.63
CA PRO A 100 8.25 9.38 2.36
C PRO A 100 8.16 10.04 3.75
N VAL A 101 6.95 10.41 4.15
CA VAL A 101 6.70 11.07 5.45
C VAL A 101 6.34 10.03 6.51
N HIS A 102 7.05 10.08 7.63
CA HIS A 102 6.87 9.17 8.77
C HIS A 102 6.01 9.82 9.86
N THR A 103 4.95 9.14 10.28
CA THR A 103 3.99 9.71 11.26
C THR A 103 3.82 8.89 12.53
N GLY A 104 4.64 7.86 12.75
CA GLY A 104 4.53 6.90 13.86
C GLY A 104 3.38 5.89 13.70
N GLY A 105 2.29 6.26 13.02
CA GLY A 105 1.17 5.37 12.69
C GLY A 105 1.22 4.76 11.27
N GLY A 106 2.16 5.21 10.44
CA GLY A 106 2.31 4.76 9.07
C GLY A 106 3.31 5.62 8.29
N VAL A 107 3.41 5.33 7.00
CA VAL A 107 4.27 6.03 6.05
C VAL A 107 3.41 6.57 4.91
N ALA A 108 3.53 7.86 4.64
CA ALA A 108 2.76 8.56 3.62
C ALA A 108 3.63 9.00 2.44
N THR A 109 3.09 8.89 1.22
CA THR A 109 3.68 9.42 -0.02
C THR A 109 2.66 10.29 -0.75
N PHE A 110 3.15 11.33 -1.42
CA PHE A 110 2.39 12.40 -2.04
C PHE A 110 2.63 12.41 -3.55
N TRP A 111 1.54 12.44 -4.30
CA TRP A 111 1.52 12.26 -5.75
C TRP A 111 0.64 13.31 -6.41
N GLU A 112 0.98 13.72 -7.62
CA GLU A 112 0.11 14.55 -8.44
C GLU A 112 -1.17 13.79 -8.83
N SER A 113 -2.33 14.43 -8.70
CA SER A 113 -3.60 13.86 -9.16
C SER A 113 -3.76 14.08 -10.66
N LEU A 114 -3.69 13.00 -11.44
CA LEU A 114 -3.73 13.07 -12.91
C LEU A 114 -5.14 13.20 -13.51
N SER A 115 -6.20 12.89 -12.77
CA SER A 115 -7.59 12.98 -13.26
C SER A 115 -8.60 12.98 -12.12
N GLU A 116 -9.73 13.65 -12.32
CA GLU A 116 -10.89 13.62 -11.42
C GLU A 116 -11.81 12.41 -11.66
N GLY A 117 -11.59 11.65 -12.73
CA GLY A 117 -12.43 10.51 -13.14
C GLY A 117 -11.66 9.29 -13.63
N GLU A 118 -12.36 8.18 -13.78
CA GLU A 118 -11.83 6.89 -14.25
C GLU A 118 -12.04 6.75 -15.76
N ASN A 119 -10.98 6.94 -16.55
CA ASN A 119 -10.98 6.68 -17.98
C ASN A 119 -10.12 5.46 -18.28
N TYR A 120 -10.71 4.43 -18.86
CA TYR A 120 -9.98 3.22 -19.24
C TYR A 120 -9.29 3.42 -20.59
N ALA A 121 -7.98 3.15 -20.63
CA ALA A 121 -7.23 3.12 -21.87
C ALA A 121 -7.54 1.83 -22.65
N PRO A 122 -7.56 1.86 -24.00
CA PRO A 122 -7.57 0.66 -24.82
C PRO A 122 -6.42 -0.27 -24.47
N ILE A 123 -6.66 -1.59 -24.54
CA ILE A 123 -5.66 -2.62 -24.22
C ILE A 123 -4.37 -2.45 -25.03
N SER A 124 -4.47 -2.05 -26.30
CA SER A 124 -3.31 -1.78 -27.15
C SER A 124 -2.40 -0.69 -26.60
N GLN A 125 -2.98 0.41 -26.10
CA GLN A 125 -2.20 1.50 -25.48
C GLN A 125 -1.51 1.04 -24.20
N VAL A 126 -2.18 0.21 -23.40
CA VAL A 126 -1.57 -0.40 -22.20
C VAL A 126 -0.40 -1.30 -22.58
N ALA A 127 -0.56 -2.14 -23.61
CA ALA A 127 0.50 -3.01 -24.09
C ALA A 127 1.73 -2.23 -24.60
N ASP A 128 1.51 -1.12 -25.32
CA ASP A 128 2.57 -0.24 -25.77
C ASP A 128 3.33 0.41 -24.61
N LEU A 129 2.62 0.86 -23.57
CA LEU A 129 3.23 1.40 -22.37
C LEU A 129 4.10 0.36 -21.65
N ILE A 130 3.58 -0.86 -21.45
CA ILE A 130 4.34 -1.95 -20.82
C ILE A 130 5.59 -2.29 -21.63
N ARG A 131 5.48 -2.38 -22.96
CA ARG A 131 6.64 -2.63 -23.83
C ARG A 131 7.68 -1.52 -23.70
N ARG A 132 7.26 -0.26 -23.71
CA ARG A 132 8.16 0.90 -23.50
C ARG A 132 8.84 0.83 -22.14
N LEU A 133 8.12 0.48 -21.08
CA LEU A 133 8.67 0.35 -19.73
C LEU A 133 9.78 -0.70 -19.66
N HIS A 134 9.58 -1.86 -20.30
CA HIS A 134 10.59 -2.93 -20.35
C HIS A 134 11.81 -2.60 -21.21
N GLN A 135 11.77 -1.52 -21.99
CA GLN A 135 12.89 -1.04 -22.79
C GLN A 135 13.71 0.05 -22.08
N LEU A 136 13.27 0.50 -20.90
CA LEU A 136 14.02 1.51 -20.13
C LEU A 136 15.15 0.86 -19.34
N ASP A 137 16.33 1.48 -19.40
CA ASP A 137 17.46 1.12 -18.56
C ASP A 137 17.36 1.85 -17.22
N ALA A 138 17.13 1.08 -16.15
CA ALA A 138 17.11 1.60 -14.80
C ALA A 138 18.52 2.06 -14.37
N PRO A 139 18.65 3.20 -13.69
CA PRO A 139 19.95 3.67 -13.23
C PRO A 139 20.49 2.70 -12.16
N PRO A 140 21.82 2.46 -12.09
CA PRO A 140 22.40 1.53 -11.12
C PRO A 140 22.12 1.89 -9.66
N SER A 141 21.84 3.16 -9.36
CA SER A 141 21.45 3.64 -8.04
C SER A 141 20.07 3.16 -7.59
N LEU A 142 19.19 2.80 -8.53
CA LEU A 142 17.85 2.30 -8.26
C LEU A 142 17.91 0.80 -7.98
N HIS A 143 18.05 0.46 -6.71
CA HIS A 143 18.15 -0.93 -6.24
C HIS A 143 16.77 -1.60 -6.29
N LEU A 144 16.39 -2.07 -7.47
CA LEU A 144 15.18 -2.85 -7.69
C LEU A 144 15.42 -4.30 -7.25
N PRO A 145 14.74 -4.79 -6.20
CA PRO A 145 14.86 -6.19 -5.81
C PRO A 145 14.32 -7.08 -6.93
N THR A 146 14.87 -8.28 -7.06
CA THR A 146 14.33 -9.30 -7.97
C THR A 146 12.86 -9.53 -7.63
N PHE A 147 11.97 -9.37 -8.64
CA PHE A 147 10.56 -9.59 -8.44
C PHE A 147 10.27 -11.07 -8.13
N LYS A 148 9.76 -11.33 -6.94
CA LYS A 148 9.35 -12.67 -6.51
C LYS A 148 7.82 -12.75 -6.45
N ALA A 149 7.22 -13.08 -7.59
CA ALA A 149 5.78 -12.97 -7.84
C ALA A 149 4.89 -13.65 -6.78
N PHE A 150 5.35 -14.77 -6.20
CA PHE A 150 4.53 -15.63 -5.34
C PHE A 150 4.87 -15.53 -3.85
N ASP A 151 5.95 -14.87 -3.44
CA ASP A 151 6.44 -14.90 -2.04
C ASP A 151 5.41 -14.45 -1.02
N ARG A 152 4.64 -13.40 -1.35
CA ARG A 152 3.60 -12.87 -0.47
C ARG A 152 2.40 -13.82 -0.34
N ILE A 153 2.05 -14.51 -1.42
CA ILE A 153 1.00 -15.53 -1.41
C ILE A 153 1.47 -16.73 -0.60
N MET A 154 2.70 -17.20 -0.83
CA MET A 154 3.30 -18.31 -0.09
C MET A 154 3.42 -18.02 1.41
N SER A 155 3.82 -16.81 1.78
CA SER A 155 3.91 -16.39 3.19
C SER A 155 2.54 -16.35 3.88
N ARG A 156 1.49 -15.90 3.16
CA ARG A 156 0.11 -15.93 3.67
C ARG A 156 -0.44 -17.35 3.80
N LEU A 157 -0.17 -18.22 2.82
CA LEU A 157 -0.53 -19.63 2.87
C LEU A 157 0.16 -20.34 4.05
N ALA A 158 1.44 -20.06 4.28
CA ALA A 158 2.19 -20.61 5.40
C ALA A 158 1.67 -20.12 6.77
N ALA A 159 1.27 -18.85 6.87
CA ALA A 159 0.70 -18.29 8.10
C ALA A 159 -0.71 -18.81 8.40
N ALA A 160 -1.48 -19.22 7.39
CA ALA A 160 -2.82 -19.81 7.54
C ALA A 160 -2.79 -21.30 7.97
N GLY A 161 -1.76 -21.70 8.73
CA GLY A 161 -1.25 -23.06 8.92
C GLY A 161 -2.25 -24.18 9.25
N ASP A 162 -3.47 -23.86 9.69
CA ASP A 162 -4.48 -24.85 10.09
C ASP A 162 -5.82 -24.79 9.31
N VAL A 163 -5.98 -23.90 8.33
CA VAL A 163 -7.24 -23.78 7.56
C VAL A 163 -7.26 -24.67 6.31
N LEU A 164 -6.09 -25.03 5.78
CA LEU A 164 -5.97 -25.84 4.58
C LEU A 164 -5.55 -27.27 4.95
N THR A 165 -6.35 -28.24 4.54
CA THR A 165 -6.02 -29.66 4.68
C THR A 165 -4.80 -30.01 3.83
N ALA A 166 -4.09 -31.08 4.17
CA ALA A 166 -2.91 -31.52 3.41
C ALA A 166 -3.20 -31.75 1.91
N GLY A 167 -4.45 -32.06 1.54
CA GLY A 167 -4.88 -32.23 0.15
C GLY A 167 -4.97 -30.94 -0.66
N GLU A 168 -5.18 -29.79 -0.02
CA GLU A 168 -5.34 -28.49 -0.69
C GLU A 168 -4.00 -27.76 -0.91
N ARG A 169 -2.90 -28.34 -0.40
CA ARG A 169 -1.54 -27.81 -0.54
C ARG A 169 -0.79 -28.36 -1.75
N THR A 170 -1.44 -29.19 -2.57
CA THR A 170 -0.80 -29.85 -3.72
C THR A 170 -1.58 -29.51 -4.98
N PHE A 171 -0.94 -28.80 -5.92
CA PHE A 171 -1.45 -28.66 -7.29
C PHE A 171 -0.92 -29.83 -8.14
N PRO A 172 -1.74 -30.46 -9.00
CA PRO A 172 -1.30 -31.52 -9.91
C PRO A 172 -0.39 -31.02 -11.03
#